data_AF-A0A7Y5JX63-F1
#
_entry.id   AF-A0A7Y5JX63-F1
#
_cell.length_a   1.000
_cell.length_b   1.000
_cell.length_c   1.000
_cell.angle_alpha   90.00
_cell.angle_beta   90.00
_cell.angle_gamma   90.00
#
_symmetry.space_group_name_H-M   'P 1'
#
loop_
_entity.id
_entity.type
_entity.pdbx_description
1 polymer ?
#
loop_
_entity_poly.entity_id
_entity_poly.type
_entity_poly.pdbx_seq_one_letter_code
_entity_poly.pdbx_strand_id
1 'polypeptide(L)'
;MDKPGIRRVRRGNGFGFVDPDGRAVDPATRERAKALVVPPAWKDVWISPYPNGHIQAVGTDDAGRRQYLYHEKWHEARDREKHDRVLTLARKLPAARKQVAADLRTSGLTKRRVSAAGLRMLDAGLFRSGGDEYEAEHGSHGVATLLRSHVTVSGEDVTFEFPAKSGVTREAVMTDQLLARIVLSLKRSSYQGERLL
;
A
#
# COMPACT_ATOMS: atom_id res chain seq x y z
N MET A 1 -22.10 -2.52 4.12
CA MET A 1 -22.16 -3.80 3.39
C MET A 1 -23.63 -4.13 3.25
N ASP A 2 -24.20 -4.01 2.05
CA ASP A 2 -25.63 -4.23 1.80
C ASP A 2 -26.00 -5.72 1.66
N LYS A 3 -25.22 -6.61 2.30
CA LYS A 3 -25.48 -8.05 2.27
C LYS A 3 -26.02 -8.52 3.62
N PRO A 4 -27.10 -9.31 3.64
CA PRO A 4 -27.61 -9.88 4.88
C PRO A 4 -26.50 -10.68 5.57
N GLY A 5 -26.33 -10.45 6.86
CA GLY A 5 -25.37 -11.18 7.68
C GLY A 5 -25.68 -11.06 9.17
N ILE A 6 -24.84 -11.71 9.96
CA ILE A 6 -25.02 -11.83 11.40
C ILE A 6 -24.48 -10.56 12.06
N ARG A 7 -25.21 -9.98 12.98
CA ARG A 7 -24.78 -8.80 13.73
C ARG A 7 -24.36 -9.18 15.15
N ARG A 8 -23.24 -8.63 15.60
CA ARG A 8 -22.85 -8.69 17.02
C ARG A 8 -23.57 -7.59 17.78
N VAL A 9 -24.26 -7.94 18.84
CA VAL A 9 -25.00 -7.01 19.70
C VAL A 9 -24.48 -7.11 21.13
N ARG A 10 -24.41 -5.99 21.85
CA ARG A 10 -24.00 -6.00 23.26
C ARG A 10 -25.11 -6.61 24.13
N ARG A 11 -24.75 -7.51 25.04
CA ARG A 11 -25.67 -8.11 26.03
C ARG A 11 -25.00 -8.17 27.40
N GLY A 12 -25.37 -7.25 28.29
CA GLY A 12 -24.74 -7.11 29.60
C GLY A 12 -23.23 -6.94 29.47
N ASN A 13 -22.46 -7.82 30.14
CA ASN A 13 -21.00 -7.83 30.11
C ASN A 13 -20.40 -8.54 28.88
N GLY A 14 -21.22 -9.05 27.96
CA GLY A 14 -20.76 -9.80 26.80
C GLY A 14 -21.44 -9.41 25.49
N PHE A 15 -21.38 -10.33 24.52
CA PHE A 15 -21.96 -10.16 23.20
C PHE A 15 -22.96 -11.28 22.87
N GLY A 16 -24.05 -10.90 22.22
CA GLY A 16 -24.96 -11.79 21.52
C GLY A 16 -24.81 -11.66 20.00
N PHE A 17 -25.41 -12.59 19.28
CA PHE A 17 -25.40 -12.60 17.81
C PHE A 17 -26.83 -12.75 17.30
N VAL A 18 -27.19 -11.92 16.35
CA VAL A 18 -28.52 -11.90 15.74
C VAL A 18 -28.43 -12.02 14.23
N ASP A 19 -29.43 -12.64 13.63
CA ASP A 19 -29.58 -12.75 12.19
C ASP A 19 -30.00 -11.39 11.56
N PRO A 20 -30.14 -11.29 10.23
CA PRO A 20 -30.60 -10.07 9.57
C PRO A 20 -31.96 -9.56 10.07
N ASP A 21 -32.84 -10.48 10.48
CA ASP A 21 -34.18 -10.17 11.02
C ASP A 21 -34.15 -9.76 12.50
N GLY A 22 -32.98 -9.81 13.15
CA GLY A 22 -32.80 -9.45 14.56
C GLY A 22 -33.11 -10.59 15.54
N ARG A 23 -33.38 -11.80 15.06
CA ARG A 23 -33.60 -12.98 15.90
C ARG A 23 -32.28 -13.58 16.35
N ALA A 24 -32.30 -14.27 17.49
CA ALA A 24 -31.10 -14.96 17.97
C ALA A 24 -30.71 -16.07 16.98
N VAL A 25 -29.43 -16.09 16.61
CA VAL A 25 -28.90 -17.18 15.76
C VAL A 25 -28.87 -18.51 16.51
N ASP A 26 -28.86 -19.62 15.77
CA ASP A 26 -28.75 -20.97 16.30
C ASP A 26 -27.41 -21.19 17.06
N PRO A 27 -27.33 -22.21 17.94
CA PRO A 27 -26.12 -22.46 18.72
C PRO A 27 -24.85 -22.67 17.89
N ALA A 28 -24.93 -23.34 16.74
CA ALA A 28 -23.76 -23.61 15.91
C ALA A 28 -23.22 -22.31 15.27
N THR A 29 -24.14 -21.47 14.77
CA THR A 29 -23.78 -20.14 14.26
C THR A 29 -23.19 -19.24 15.35
N ARG A 30 -23.72 -19.30 16.57
CA ARG A 30 -23.20 -18.55 17.72
C ARG A 30 -21.77 -18.98 18.07
N GLU A 31 -21.51 -20.28 18.16
CA GLU A 31 -20.17 -20.77 18.49
C GLU A 31 -19.16 -20.44 17.39
N ARG A 32 -19.54 -20.54 16.12
CA ARG A 32 -18.70 -20.05 15.00
C ARG A 32 -18.38 -18.56 15.14
N ALA A 33 -19.39 -17.74 15.42
CA ALA A 33 -19.20 -16.29 15.56
C ALA A 33 -18.27 -15.91 16.73
N LYS A 34 -18.30 -16.68 17.83
CA LYS A 34 -17.34 -16.53 18.94
C LYS A 34 -15.93 -16.97 18.56
N ALA A 35 -15.80 -18.08 17.83
CA ALA A 35 -14.51 -18.62 17.41
C ALA A 35 -13.74 -17.70 16.45
N LEU A 36 -14.41 -16.71 15.84
CA LEU A 36 -13.75 -15.66 15.06
C LEU A 36 -12.92 -14.68 15.90
N VAL A 37 -13.09 -14.67 17.24
CA VAL A 37 -12.35 -13.82 18.18
C VAL A 37 -12.29 -12.35 17.73
N VAL A 38 -13.45 -11.82 17.30
CA VAL A 38 -13.53 -10.41 16.86
C VAL A 38 -13.24 -9.50 18.06
N PRO A 39 -12.27 -8.56 17.99
CA PRO A 39 -11.90 -7.72 19.12
C PRO A 39 -13.11 -7.03 19.76
N PRO A 40 -13.17 -6.95 21.11
CA PRO A 40 -14.34 -6.41 21.81
C PRO A 40 -14.54 -4.91 21.55
N ALA A 41 -13.46 -4.18 21.24
CA ALA A 41 -13.51 -2.75 20.90
C ALA A 41 -14.23 -2.45 19.57
N TRP A 42 -14.34 -3.43 18.66
CA TRP A 42 -14.97 -3.17 17.36
C TRP A 42 -16.46 -2.88 17.50
N LYS A 43 -16.90 -1.80 16.86
CA LYS A 43 -18.30 -1.38 16.71
C LYS A 43 -18.85 -1.85 15.36
N ASP A 44 -20.17 -1.86 15.23
CA ASP A 44 -20.89 -2.17 13.97
C ASP A 44 -20.40 -3.44 13.28
N VAL A 45 -20.24 -4.50 14.09
CA VAL A 45 -19.69 -5.77 13.65
C VAL A 45 -20.73 -6.57 12.88
N TRP A 46 -20.40 -6.80 11.62
CA TRP A 46 -21.06 -7.72 10.70
C TRP A 46 -20.23 -9.00 10.57
N ILE A 47 -20.88 -10.15 10.55
CA ILE A 47 -20.28 -11.47 10.43
C ILE A 47 -20.93 -12.21 9.25
N SER A 48 -20.11 -12.84 8.42
CA SER A 48 -20.57 -13.60 7.26
C SER A 48 -21.50 -14.75 7.68
N PRO A 49 -22.66 -14.93 7.04
CA PRO A 49 -23.51 -16.10 7.28
C PRO A 49 -22.84 -17.39 6.79
N TYR A 50 -21.90 -17.30 5.86
CA TYR A 50 -21.22 -18.45 5.27
C TYR A 50 -19.87 -18.72 5.95
N PRO A 51 -19.61 -19.95 6.44
CA PRO A 51 -18.34 -20.35 7.02
C PRO A 51 -17.17 -20.22 6.04
N ASN A 52 -17.40 -20.38 4.73
CA ASN A 52 -16.38 -20.30 3.68
C ASN A 52 -16.33 -18.93 2.98
N GLY A 53 -16.99 -17.89 3.52
CA GLY A 53 -16.88 -16.53 3.01
C GLY A 53 -15.45 -16.00 3.12
N HIS A 54 -14.90 -15.41 2.05
CA HIS A 54 -13.55 -14.84 2.05
C HIS A 54 -13.35 -13.78 3.15
N ILE A 55 -14.38 -12.98 3.42
CA ILE A 55 -14.48 -12.12 4.61
C ILE A 55 -15.38 -12.82 5.63
N GLN A 56 -14.88 -13.02 6.84
CA GLN A 56 -15.61 -13.62 7.96
C GLN A 56 -16.27 -12.58 8.84
N ALA A 57 -15.62 -11.45 9.10
CA ALA A 57 -16.20 -10.36 9.87
C ALA A 57 -15.70 -9.00 9.39
N VAL A 58 -16.51 -7.97 9.61
CA VAL A 58 -16.11 -6.57 9.40
C VAL A 58 -16.64 -5.75 10.55
N GLY A 59 -15.82 -4.88 11.11
CA GLY A 59 -16.20 -3.95 12.17
C GLY A 59 -15.54 -2.60 11.98
N THR A 60 -15.80 -1.70 12.92
CA THR A 60 -15.19 -0.37 12.99
C THR A 60 -14.36 -0.30 14.27
N ASP A 61 -13.07 0.03 14.19
CA ASP A 61 -12.21 0.16 15.37
C ASP A 61 -12.44 1.47 16.14
N ASP A 62 -11.76 1.66 17.26
CA ASP A 62 -11.87 2.86 18.10
C ASP A 62 -11.41 4.14 17.39
N ALA A 63 -10.61 4.02 16.32
CA ALA A 63 -10.18 5.14 15.48
C ALA A 63 -11.17 5.41 14.32
N GLY A 64 -12.32 4.74 14.28
CA GLY A 64 -13.34 4.92 13.25
C GLY A 64 -13.03 4.22 11.92
N ARG A 65 -12.00 3.38 11.86
CA ARG A 65 -11.57 2.71 10.61
C ARG A 65 -12.27 1.38 10.45
N ARG A 66 -12.65 1.04 9.21
CA ARG A 66 -13.20 -0.29 8.89
C ARG A 66 -12.11 -1.35 8.92
N GLN A 67 -12.31 -2.35 9.77
CA GLN A 67 -11.43 -3.49 9.95
C GLN A 67 -12.08 -4.77 9.42
N TYR A 68 -11.28 -5.68 8.88
CA TYR A 68 -11.73 -6.90 8.22
C TYR A 68 -11.05 -8.13 8.83
N LEU A 69 -11.82 -9.19 9.03
CA LEU A 69 -11.32 -10.51 9.37
C LEU A 69 -11.55 -11.43 8.17
N TYR A 70 -10.48 -12.04 7.66
CA TYR A 70 -10.53 -12.94 6.51
C TYR A 70 -10.55 -14.40 6.95
N HIS A 71 -11.07 -15.27 6.09
CA HIS A 71 -10.99 -16.72 6.32
C HIS A 71 -9.54 -17.21 6.15
N GLU A 72 -9.04 -18.02 7.10
CA GLU A 72 -7.65 -18.47 7.17
C GLU A 72 -7.19 -19.19 5.89
N LYS A 73 -7.97 -20.17 5.39
CA LYS A 73 -7.68 -20.85 4.10
C LYS A 73 -7.63 -19.90 2.89
N TRP A 74 -8.35 -18.78 2.93
CA TRP A 74 -8.30 -17.78 1.85
C TRP A 74 -7.03 -16.94 1.97
N HIS A 75 -6.59 -16.65 3.20
CA HIS A 75 -5.31 -16.02 3.49
C HIS A 75 -4.15 -16.87 2.95
N GLU A 76 -4.12 -18.17 3.25
CA GLU A 76 -3.09 -19.10 2.79
C GLU A 76 -3.00 -19.20 1.26
N ALA A 77 -4.15 -19.32 0.58
CA ALA A 77 -4.19 -19.39 -0.88
C ALA A 77 -3.69 -18.09 -1.54
N ARG A 78 -4.07 -16.93 -1.00
CA ARG A 78 -3.61 -15.62 -1.49
C ARG A 78 -2.14 -15.39 -1.19
N ASP A 79 -1.64 -15.87 -0.06
CA ASP A 79 -0.22 -15.77 0.28
C ASP A 79 0.64 -16.64 -0.62
N ARG A 80 0.17 -17.84 -0.98
CA ARG A 80 0.83 -18.68 -2.00
C ARG A 80 0.88 -17.99 -3.37
N GLU A 81 -0.25 -17.43 -3.82
CA GLU A 81 -0.30 -16.69 -5.08
C GLU A 81 0.60 -15.43 -5.07
N LYS A 82 0.69 -14.73 -3.92
CA LYS A 82 1.65 -13.62 -3.75
C LYS A 82 3.09 -14.13 -3.82
N HIS A 83 3.40 -15.25 -3.15
CA HIS A 83 4.73 -15.84 -3.16
C HIS A 83 5.17 -16.23 -4.58
N ASP A 84 4.30 -16.89 -5.34
CA ASP A 84 4.58 -17.28 -6.73
C ASP A 84 4.79 -16.06 -7.65
N ARG A 85 4.04 -14.98 -7.42
CA ARG A 85 4.25 -13.70 -8.12
C ARG A 85 5.61 -13.08 -7.79
N VAL A 86 6.03 -13.10 -6.53
CA VAL A 86 7.35 -12.60 -6.12
C VAL A 86 8.47 -13.41 -6.79
N LEU A 87 8.36 -14.74 -6.80
CA LEU A 87 9.33 -15.60 -7.49
C LEU A 87 9.37 -15.33 -9.00
N THR A 88 8.22 -15.12 -9.63
CA THR A 88 8.13 -14.78 -11.05
C THR A 88 8.78 -13.43 -11.35
N LEU A 89 8.56 -12.42 -10.49
CA LEU A 89 9.20 -11.11 -10.61
C LEU A 89 10.71 -11.22 -10.40
N ALA A 90 11.17 -11.96 -9.39
CA ALA A 90 12.58 -12.14 -9.07
C ALA A 90 13.38 -12.67 -10.27
N ARG A 91 12.82 -13.61 -11.03
CA ARG A 91 13.44 -14.13 -12.26
C ARG A 91 13.55 -13.08 -13.38
N LYS A 92 12.65 -12.09 -13.42
CA LYS A 92 12.63 -11.01 -14.42
C LYS A 92 13.46 -9.79 -14.03
N LEU A 93 13.74 -9.59 -12.74
CA LEU A 93 14.48 -8.43 -12.23
C LEU A 93 15.84 -8.21 -12.92
N PRO A 94 16.69 -9.23 -13.16
CA PRO A 94 17.97 -9.02 -13.82
C PRO A 94 17.84 -8.41 -15.22
N ALA A 95 16.88 -8.90 -16.02
CA ALA A 95 16.63 -8.36 -17.36
C ALA A 95 16.04 -6.94 -17.30
N ALA A 96 15.09 -6.71 -16.39
CA ALA A 96 14.49 -5.39 -16.19
C ALA A 96 15.54 -4.34 -15.77
N ARG A 97 16.43 -4.68 -14.82
CA ARG A 97 17.52 -3.80 -14.37
C ARG A 97 18.50 -3.45 -15.50
N LYS A 98 18.83 -4.42 -16.35
CA LYS A 98 19.65 -4.17 -17.56
C LYS A 98 18.95 -3.18 -18.50
N GLN A 99 17.66 -3.35 -18.73
CA GLN A 99 16.89 -2.45 -19.59
C GLN A 99 16.80 -1.03 -19.00
N VAL A 100 16.54 -0.90 -17.69
CA VAL A 100 16.52 0.39 -17.00
C VAL A 100 17.87 1.10 -17.13
N ALA A 101 18.98 0.39 -16.92
CA ALA A 101 20.31 0.96 -17.08
C ALA A 101 20.61 1.37 -18.54
N ALA A 102 20.12 0.62 -19.53
CA ALA A 102 20.25 0.99 -20.94
C ALA A 102 19.42 2.25 -21.26
N ASP A 103 18.18 2.32 -20.78
CA ASP A 103 17.28 3.45 -21.00
C ASP A 103 17.84 4.72 -20.34
N LEU A 104 18.40 4.64 -19.14
CA LEU A 104 19.03 5.78 -18.45
C LEU A 104 20.24 6.39 -19.20
N ARG A 105 20.95 5.58 -19.99
CA ARG A 105 22.08 6.03 -20.82
C ARG A 105 21.65 6.79 -22.08
N THR A 106 20.37 6.73 -22.46
CA THR A 106 19.86 7.50 -23.59
C THR A 106 19.93 9.01 -23.33
N SER A 107 19.81 9.82 -24.39
CA SER A 107 19.83 11.28 -24.30
C SER A 107 18.42 11.89 -24.20
N GLY A 108 18.35 13.15 -23.79
CA GLY A 108 17.10 13.91 -23.68
C GLY A 108 16.21 13.52 -22.50
N LEU A 109 15.08 14.21 -22.35
CA LEU A 109 14.06 13.95 -21.32
C LEU A 109 12.88 13.20 -21.93
N THR A 110 13.14 12.04 -22.51
CA THR A 110 12.09 11.21 -23.09
C THR A 110 11.30 10.50 -22.00
N LYS A 111 10.00 10.23 -22.24
CA LYS A 111 9.14 9.49 -21.31
C LYS A 111 9.79 8.19 -20.83
N ARG A 112 10.43 7.45 -21.74
CA ARG A 112 11.11 6.18 -21.43
C ARG A 112 12.27 6.37 -20.46
N ARG A 113 13.13 7.37 -20.69
CA ARG A 113 14.27 7.67 -19.84
C ARG A 113 13.83 8.16 -18.45
N VAL A 114 12.82 9.02 -18.40
CA VAL A 114 12.24 9.51 -17.13
C VAL A 114 11.59 8.38 -16.34
N SER A 115 10.84 7.50 -17.01
CA SER A 115 10.28 6.29 -16.39
C SER A 115 11.38 5.35 -15.86
N ALA A 116 12.49 5.21 -16.59
CA ALA A 116 13.64 4.42 -16.12
C ALA A 116 14.27 5.01 -14.84
N ALA A 117 14.31 6.34 -14.70
CA ALA A 117 14.75 7.00 -13.46
C ALA A 117 13.81 6.66 -12.29
N GLY A 118 12.49 6.76 -12.49
CA GLY A 118 11.52 6.37 -11.47
C GLY A 118 11.64 4.89 -11.08
N LEU A 119 11.77 3.99 -12.05
CA LEU A 119 11.98 2.56 -11.80
C LEU A 119 13.29 2.28 -11.05
N ARG A 120 14.37 3.02 -11.35
CA ARG A 120 15.65 2.90 -10.65
C ARG A 120 15.52 3.31 -9.18
N MET A 121 14.78 4.39 -8.90
CA MET A 121 14.48 4.84 -7.53
C MET A 121 13.63 3.80 -6.78
N LEU A 122 12.64 3.18 -7.43
CA LEU A 122 11.84 2.09 -6.84
C LEU A 122 12.66 0.84 -6.56
N ASP A 123 13.52 0.42 -7.49
CA ASP A 123 14.36 -0.77 -7.36
C ASP A 123 15.38 -0.65 -6.24
N ALA A 124 15.83 0.57 -5.92
CA ALA A 124 16.67 0.83 -4.76
C ALA A 124 15.94 0.66 -3.41
N GLY A 125 14.60 0.55 -3.42
CA GLY A 125 13.78 0.31 -2.23
C GLY A 125 13.60 1.53 -1.31
N LEU A 126 14.06 2.70 -1.73
CA LEU A 126 13.97 3.94 -0.95
C LEU A 126 12.58 4.57 -0.98
N PHE A 127 11.80 4.26 -2.01
CA PHE A 127 10.51 4.87 -2.28
C PHE A 127 9.42 3.83 -2.53
N ARG A 128 8.17 4.24 -2.28
CA ARG A 128 6.97 3.55 -2.79
C ARG A 128 6.59 4.14 -4.14
N SER A 129 5.79 3.41 -4.92
CA SER A 129 5.26 3.88 -6.21
C SER A 129 4.59 5.24 -6.10
N GLY A 130 3.79 5.44 -5.04
CA GLY A 130 3.02 6.67 -4.80
C GLY A 130 1.88 6.82 -5.79
N GLY A 131 0.68 7.09 -5.29
CA GLY A 131 -0.46 7.56 -6.08
C GLY A 131 -1.00 8.82 -5.42
N ASP A 132 -1.53 9.75 -6.21
CA ASP A 132 -1.98 11.08 -5.76
C ASP A 132 -2.99 11.01 -4.59
N GLU A 133 -3.72 9.89 -4.44
CA GLU A 133 -4.68 9.66 -3.35
C GLU A 133 -4.05 9.60 -1.94
N TYR A 134 -2.77 9.25 -1.81
CA TYR A 134 -2.08 9.20 -0.51
C TYR A 134 -1.43 10.53 -0.09
N GLU A 135 -1.30 11.48 -1.00
CA GLU A 135 -0.64 12.77 -0.74
C GLU A 135 -1.53 13.68 0.12
N ALA A 136 -2.84 13.69 -0.17
CA ALA A 136 -3.80 14.61 0.45
C ALA A 136 -4.06 14.35 1.94
N GLU A 137 -3.92 13.10 2.40
CA GLU A 137 -4.38 12.71 3.74
C GLU A 137 -3.23 12.48 4.74
N HIS A 138 -1.99 12.25 4.27
CA HIS A 138 -0.87 11.83 5.13
C HIS A 138 0.46 12.57 4.90
N GLY A 139 0.54 13.48 3.92
CA GLY A 139 1.74 14.28 3.64
C GLY A 139 2.98 13.47 3.25
N SER A 140 2.80 12.25 2.73
CA SER A 140 3.91 11.36 2.34
C SER A 140 4.09 11.30 0.83
N HIS A 141 5.31 11.53 0.34
CA HIS A 141 5.65 11.47 -1.09
C HIS A 141 6.13 10.08 -1.52
N GLY A 142 5.72 9.65 -2.73
CA GLY A 142 6.28 8.49 -3.45
C GLY A 142 7.03 8.93 -4.70
N VAL A 143 7.59 8.00 -5.47
CA VAL A 143 8.42 8.34 -6.65
C VAL A 143 7.69 9.25 -7.63
N ALA A 144 6.42 8.98 -7.91
CA ALA A 144 5.63 9.77 -8.85
C ALA A 144 5.22 11.15 -8.32
N THR A 145 5.29 11.37 -7.01
CA THR A 145 4.85 12.61 -6.35
C THR A 145 6.00 13.42 -5.74
N LEU A 146 7.26 13.04 -6.01
CA LEU A 146 8.42 13.82 -5.61
C LEU A 146 8.42 15.19 -6.29
N LEU A 147 8.73 16.23 -5.51
CA LEU A 147 8.91 17.58 -6.00
C LEU A 147 10.38 17.83 -6.33
N ARG A 148 10.64 18.77 -7.24
CA ARG A 148 12.00 19.20 -7.59
C ARG A 148 12.71 19.84 -6.41
N SER A 149 11.97 20.44 -5.48
CA SER A 149 12.48 20.98 -4.21
C SER A 149 12.95 19.89 -3.24
N HIS A 150 12.41 18.67 -3.34
CA HIS A 150 12.80 17.55 -2.47
C HIS A 150 14.14 16.92 -2.83
N VAL A 151 14.78 17.33 -3.93
CA VAL A 151 15.93 16.59 -4.48
C VAL A 151 17.12 17.50 -4.70
N THR A 152 18.27 17.17 -4.16
CA THR A 152 19.54 17.86 -4.40
C THR A 152 20.51 16.91 -5.09
N VAL A 153 21.31 17.43 -6.02
CA VAL A 153 22.30 16.64 -6.76
C VAL A 153 23.68 17.23 -6.50
N SER A 154 24.62 16.40 -6.03
CA SER A 154 26.02 16.75 -5.81
C SER A 154 26.92 15.66 -6.39
N GLY A 155 27.62 15.96 -7.49
CA GLY A 155 28.41 14.95 -8.21
C GLY A 155 27.54 13.79 -8.69
N GLU A 156 27.77 12.60 -8.15
CA GLU A 156 27.00 11.37 -8.45
C GLU A 156 25.94 11.06 -7.39
N ASP A 157 25.89 11.85 -6.32
CA ASP A 157 24.95 11.68 -5.23
C ASP A 157 23.67 12.46 -5.50
N VAL A 158 22.55 11.77 -5.31
CA VAL A 158 21.20 12.33 -5.34
C VAL A 158 20.62 12.20 -3.95
N THR A 159 20.47 13.33 -3.27
CA THR A 159 19.86 13.44 -1.94
C THR A 159 18.38 13.75 -2.10
N PHE A 160 17.54 13.01 -1.39
CA PHE A 160 16.10 13.18 -1.36
C PHE A 160 15.66 13.51 0.06
N GLU A 161 14.99 14.64 0.23
CA GLU A 161 14.47 15.15 1.50
C GLU A 161 12.99 15.48 1.32
N PHE A 162 12.12 14.76 2.01
CA PHE A 162 10.68 14.96 1.91
C PHE A 162 9.95 14.61 3.21
N PRO A 163 8.81 15.25 3.50
CA PRO A 163 7.99 14.88 4.64
C PRO A 163 7.47 13.45 4.48
N ALA A 164 7.55 12.68 5.56
CA ALA A 164 6.99 11.35 5.67
C ALA A 164 5.91 11.30 6.77
N LYS A 165 5.35 10.10 6.98
CA LYS A 165 4.27 9.86 7.94
C LYS A 165 4.63 10.45 9.32
N SER A 166 3.65 11.12 9.94
CA SER A 166 3.77 11.74 11.26
C SER A 166 4.71 12.96 11.34
N GLY A 167 4.96 13.64 10.21
CA GLY A 167 5.73 14.91 10.19
C GLY A 167 7.24 14.72 10.30
N VAL A 168 7.74 13.49 10.22
CA VAL A 168 9.17 13.19 10.23
C VAL A 168 9.73 13.38 8.82
N THR A 169 10.75 14.21 8.67
CA THR A 169 11.50 14.32 7.40
C THR A 169 12.28 13.04 7.15
N ARG A 170 12.13 12.48 5.95
CA ARG A 170 12.97 11.36 5.52
C ARG A 170 14.04 11.87 4.57
N GLU A 171 15.28 11.55 4.92
CA GLU A 171 16.44 11.76 4.08
C GLU A 171 16.88 10.42 3.47
N ALA A 172 17.18 10.41 2.19
CA ALA A 172 17.77 9.27 1.51
C ALA A 172 18.79 9.75 0.48
N VAL A 173 19.92 9.05 0.38
CA VAL A 173 20.97 9.35 -0.59
C VAL A 173 21.16 8.17 -1.54
N MET A 174 21.26 8.46 -2.83
CA MET A 174 21.60 7.48 -3.86
C MET A 174 22.85 7.95 -4.62
N THR A 175 23.93 7.17 -4.53
CA THR A 175 25.10 7.33 -5.39
C THR A 175 24.87 6.56 -6.70
N ASP A 176 24.47 7.27 -7.76
CA ASP A 176 24.20 6.69 -9.08
C ASP A 176 24.40 7.76 -10.16
N GLN A 177 25.53 7.68 -10.87
CA GLN A 177 25.90 8.65 -11.91
C GLN A 177 24.82 8.83 -13.00
N LEU A 178 24.14 7.75 -13.39
CA LEU A 178 23.12 7.82 -14.46
C LEU A 178 21.86 8.51 -13.94
N LEU A 179 21.48 8.22 -12.70
CA LEU A 179 20.38 8.89 -12.01
C LEU A 179 20.67 10.37 -11.79
N ALA A 180 21.85 10.72 -11.27
CA ALA A 180 22.26 12.10 -11.03
C ALA A 180 22.18 12.95 -12.31
N ARG A 181 22.64 12.42 -13.45
CA ARG A 181 22.57 13.10 -14.75
C ARG A 181 21.15 13.43 -15.19
N ILE A 182 20.22 12.48 -15.09
CA ILE A 182 18.84 12.73 -15.51
C ILE A 182 18.10 13.62 -14.51
N VAL A 183 18.28 13.42 -13.21
CA VAL A 183 17.67 14.27 -12.16
C VAL A 183 18.13 15.72 -12.31
N LEU A 184 19.42 15.95 -12.55
CA LEU A 184 19.94 17.30 -12.81
C LEU A 184 19.31 17.92 -14.06
N SER A 185 19.12 17.12 -15.11
CA SER A 185 18.46 17.55 -16.36
C SER A 185 16.99 17.89 -16.11
N LEU A 186 16.28 17.07 -15.33
CA LEU A 186 14.89 17.30 -14.92
C LEU A 186 14.78 18.58 -14.10
N LYS A 187 15.66 18.82 -13.12
CA LYS A 187 15.70 20.05 -12.32
C LYS A 187 15.98 21.32 -13.11
N ARG A 188 16.74 21.22 -14.21
CA ARG A 188 17.06 22.36 -15.10
C ARG A 188 16.09 22.55 -16.27
N SER A 189 15.17 21.62 -16.48
CA SER A 189 14.21 21.71 -17.59
C SER A 189 13.31 22.95 -17.45
N SER A 190 12.85 23.48 -18.58
CA SER A 190 11.90 24.61 -18.64
C SER A 190 10.47 24.24 -18.26
N TYR A 191 10.23 22.99 -17.86
CA TYR A 191 8.92 22.54 -17.40
C TYR A 191 8.50 23.35 -16.16
N GLN A 192 7.28 23.88 -16.20
CA GLN A 192 6.73 24.79 -15.17
C GLN A 192 6.07 24.06 -13.99
N GLY A 193 6.05 22.71 -14.01
CA GLY A 193 5.53 21.94 -12.88
C GLY A 193 6.57 21.74 -11.78
N GLU A 194 6.05 21.53 -10.57
CA GLU A 194 6.86 21.30 -9.37
C GLU A 194 7.33 19.84 -9.25
N ARG A 195 6.65 18.91 -9.92
CA ARG A 195 6.96 17.48 -9.93
C ARG A 195 8.33 17.22 -10.56
N LEU A 196 9.05 16.25 -10.02
CA LEU A 196 10.36 15.84 -10.53
C LEU A 196 10.27 15.02 -11.83
N LEU A 197 9.33 14.08 -11.91
CA LEU A 197 9.16 13.12 -13.01
C LEU A 197 7.95 13.47 -13.88
#